data_AF-A0A5N5T6A2-F1
#
_entry.id   AF-A0A5N5T6A2-F1
#
_cell.length_a   1.000
_cell.length_b   1.000
_cell.length_c   1.000
_cell.angle_alpha   90.00
_cell.angle_beta   90.00
_cell.angle_gamma   90.00
#
_symmetry.space_group_name_H-M   'P 1'
#
loop_
_entity.id
_entity.type
_entity.pdbx_description
1 polymer ?
#
loop_
_entity_poly.entity_id
_entity_poly.type
_entity_poly.pdbx_seq_one_letter_code
_entity_poly.pdbx_strand_id
1 'polypeptide(L)' 'MSNEEFNDVMAKLNSDEVKSKLKEATNYAVECEAFGVPTTVVHLNNHKHMFFGSDRFPLIAQELEEEWKGPVPDKLSKL' A
#
# COMPACT_ATOMS: atom_id res chain seq x y z
N MET A 1 -1.13 -21.02 8.01
CA MET A 1 -0.87 -20.47 9.34
C MET A 1 -1.28 -21.52 10.36
N SER A 2 -0.33 -22.02 11.13
CA SER A 2 -0.60 -22.94 12.23
C SER A 2 -1.18 -22.19 13.43
N ASN A 3 -1.77 -22.93 14.38
CA ASN A 3 -2.24 -22.34 15.64
C ASN A 3 -1.08 -21.76 16.47
N GLU A 4 0.12 -22.32 16.34
CA GLU A 4 1.34 -21.83 17.00
C GLU A 4 1.75 -20.46 16.44
N GLU A 5 1.84 -20.32 15.12
CA GLU A 5 2.15 -19.05 14.46
C GLU A 5 1.11 -17.96 14.81
N PHE A 6 -0.16 -18.33 14.87
CA PHE A 6 -1.23 -17.41 15.27
C PHE A 6 -1.03 -16.89 16.71
N ASN A 7 -0.81 -17.81 17.66
CA ASN A 7 -0.62 -17.45 19.07
C ASN A 7 0.61 -16.55 19.27
N ASP A 8 1.69 -16.83 18.55
CA ASP A 8 2.91 -16.02 18.58
C ASP A 8 2.69 -14.59 18.08
N VAL A 9 1.91 -14.41 17.00
CA VAL A 9 1.54 -13.08 16.51
C VAL A 9 0.63 -12.36 17.50
N MET A 10 -0.37 -13.07 18.06
CA MET A 10 -1.29 -12.51 19.04
C MET A 10 -0.58 -12.00 20.29
N ALA A 11 0.42 -12.73 20.78
CA ALA A 11 1.23 -12.31 21.92
C ALA A 11 1.99 -11.00 21.67
N LYS A 12 2.37 -10.73 20.42
CA LYS A 12 3.14 -9.53 20.02
C LYS A 12 2.29 -8.29 19.80
N LEU A 13 0.96 -8.41 19.63
CA LEU A 13 0.09 -7.27 19.33
C LEU A 13 0.18 -6.13 20.35
N ASN A 14 0.45 -6.46 21.61
CA ASN A 14 0.57 -5.48 22.69
C ASN A 14 2.01 -4.99 22.93
N SER A 15 3.00 -5.53 22.23
CA SER A 15 4.40 -5.15 22.43
C SER A 15 4.64 -3.71 21.96
N ASP A 16 5.56 -3.03 22.64
CA ASP A 16 5.95 -1.67 22.27
C ASP A 16 6.61 -1.63 20.88
N GLU A 17 7.32 -2.70 20.51
CA GLU A 17 7.92 -2.85 19.19
C GLU A 17 6.88 -2.82 18.06
N VAL A 18 5.78 -3.58 18.19
CA VAL A 18 4.72 -3.62 17.17
C VAL A 18 3.99 -2.28 17.09
N LYS A 19 3.72 -1.66 18.25
CA LYS A 19 3.08 -0.35 18.31
C LYS A 19 3.94 0.75 17.68
N SER A 20 5.26 0.74 17.95
CA SER A 20 6.20 1.70 17.36
C SER A 20 6.24 1.54 15.84
N LYS A 21 6.41 0.31 15.35
CA LYS A 21 6.43 0.03 13.90
C LYS A 21 5.14 0.45 13.20
N LEU A 22 3.97 0.20 13.81
CA LEU A 22 2.69 0.65 13.26
C LEU A 22 2.60 2.19 13.18
N LYS A 23 3.06 2.88 14.23
CA LYS A 23 3.11 4.34 14.28
C LYS A 23 4.09 4.92 13.24
N GLU A 24 5.28 4.34 13.12
CA GLU A 24 6.29 4.72 12.12
C GLU A 24 5.77 4.57 10.70
N ALA A 25 5.15 3.44 10.37
CA ALA A 25 4.54 3.23 9.04
C ALA A 25 3.42 4.23 8.75
N THR A 26 2.59 4.55 9.75
CA THR A 26 1.51 5.53 9.59
C THR A 26 2.06 6.96 9.45
N ASN A 27 3.08 7.31 10.23
CA ASN A 27 3.77 8.60 10.11
C ASN A 27 4.43 8.76 8.74
N TYR A 28 5.07 7.71 8.21
CA TYR A 28 5.63 7.73 6.86
C TYR A 28 4.58 8.03 5.80
N ALA A 29 3.36 7.46 5.93
CA ALA A 29 2.26 7.79 5.03
C ALA A 29 1.88 9.29 5.11
N VAL A 30 1.80 9.86 6.33
CA VAL A 30 1.54 11.29 6.54
C VAL A 30 2.66 12.17 5.98
N GLU A 31 3.93 11.78 6.12
CA GLU A 31 5.08 12.44 5.49
C GLU A 31 5.00 12.42 3.96
N CYS A 32 4.36 11.39 3.39
CA CYS A 32 4.05 11.31 1.97
C CYS A 32 2.72 12.00 1.62
N GLU A 33 2.22 12.89 2.47
CA GLU A 33 1.01 13.71 2.27
C GLU A 33 -0.31 12.91 2.26
N ALA A 34 -0.33 11.69 2.80
CA ALA A 34 -1.56 10.92 2.92
C ALA A 34 -2.58 11.62 3.83
N PHE A 35 -3.83 11.73 3.36
CA PHE A 35 -4.97 12.26 4.12
C PHE A 35 -6.08 11.22 4.36
N GLY A 36 -5.89 9.99 3.86
CA GLY A 36 -6.85 8.89 3.97
C GLY A 36 -6.25 7.58 3.47
N VAL A 37 -7.06 6.52 3.40
CA VAL A 37 -6.65 5.21 2.88
C VAL A 37 -7.66 4.65 1.87
N PRO A 38 -7.22 3.84 0.87
CA PRO A 38 -5.83 3.50 0.60
C PRO A 38 -5.04 4.67 -0.01
N THR A 39 -3.76 4.76 0.34
CA THR A 39 -2.78 5.63 -0.31
C THR A 39 -1.67 4.74 -0.89
N THR A 40 -1.30 5.02 -2.14
CA THR A 40 -0.16 4.39 -2.82
C THR A 40 0.88 5.47 -3.11
N VAL A 41 2.13 5.22 -2.71
CA VAL A 41 3.26 6.11 -3.00
C VAL A 41 4.14 5.43 -4.04
N VAL A 42 4.27 6.04 -5.22
CA VAL A 42 5.11 5.59 -6.32
C VAL A 42 6.42 6.34 -6.28
N HIS A 43 7.54 5.62 -6.29
CA HIS A 43 8.89 6.19 -6.32
C HIS A 43 9.43 6.11 -7.74
N LEU A 44 9.55 7.24 -8.44
CA LEU A 44 10.01 7.31 -9.83
C LEU A 44 10.97 8.48 -10.01
N ASN A 45 12.12 8.28 -10.65
CA ASN A 45 13.11 9.33 -10.96
C ASN A 45 13.49 10.23 -9.76
N ASN A 46 13.66 9.65 -8.57
CA ASN A 46 13.90 10.34 -7.29
C ASN A 46 12.74 11.23 -6.77
N HIS A 47 11.57 11.17 -7.40
CA HIS A 47 10.34 11.80 -6.94
C HIS A 47 9.39 10.77 -6.31
N LYS A 48 8.63 11.20 -5.31
CA LYS A 48 7.54 10.43 -4.71
C LYS A 48 6.22 11.00 -5.21
N HIS A 49 5.40 10.16 -5.82
CA HIS A 49 4.07 10.52 -6.31
C HIS A 49 3.05 9.80 -5.43
N MET A 50 2.25 10.57 -4.68
CA MET A 50 1.21 10.02 -3.82
C MET A 50 -0.13 9.99 -4.57
N PHE A 51 -0.78 8.84 -4.55
CA PHE A 51 -2.11 8.61 -5.11
C PHE A 51 -3.06 8.14 -3.99
N PHE A 52 -4.22 8.80 -3.89
CA PHE A 52 -5.28 8.43 -2.95
C PHE A 52 -6.42 7.71 -3.67
N GLY A 53 -6.92 6.63 -3.08
CA GLY A 53 -8.04 5.83 -3.57
C GLY A 53 -7.62 4.59 -4.36
N SER A 54 -8.55 3.66 -4.54
CA SER A 54 -8.34 2.41 -5.29
C SER A 54 -8.57 2.55 -6.80
N ASP A 55 -9.00 3.72 -7.27
CA ASP A 55 -9.34 4.01 -8.67
C ASP A 55 -8.18 4.68 -9.44
N ARG A 56 -7.02 4.84 -8.80
CA ARG A 56 -5.85 5.54 -9.37
C ARG A 56 -4.84 4.65 -10.09
N PHE A 57 -5.03 3.33 -10.10
CA PHE A 57 -4.13 2.42 -10.81
C PHE A 57 -3.94 2.69 -12.31
N PRO A 58 -4.95 3.14 -13.09
CA PRO A 58 -4.72 3.55 -14.48
C PRO A 58 -3.74 4.73 -14.60
N LEU A 59 -3.80 5.70 -13.68
CA LEU A 59 -2.88 6.83 -13.65
C LEU A 59 -1.48 6.40 -13.19
N ILE A 60 -1.40 5.49 -12.23
CA ILE A 60 -0.13 4.90 -11.78
C ILE A 60 0.55 4.15 -12.93
N ALA A 61 -0.19 3.37 -13.72
CA ALA A 61 0.35 2.67 -14.89
C ALA A 61 0.89 3.67 -15.92
N GLN A 62 0.15 4.75 -16.20
CA GLN A 62 0.62 5.82 -17.09
C GLN A 62 1.92 6.47 -16.58
N GLU A 63 2.01 6.77 -15.28
CA GLU A 63 3.21 7.36 -14.67
C GLU A 63 4.42 6.42 -14.75
N LEU A 64 4.18 5.11 -14.64
CA LEU A 64 5.21 4.07 -14.73
C LEU A 64 5.55 3.66 -16.17
N GLU A 65 4.91 4.24 -17.18
CA GLU A 65 5.02 3.84 -18.59
C GLU A 65 4.62 2.36 -18.83
N GLU A 66 3.67 1.85 -18.04
CA GLU A 66 3.17 0.47 -18.10
C GLU A 66 1.77 0.38 -18.72
N GLU A 67 1.44 -0.77 -19.31
CA GLU A 67 0.10 -1.05 -19.83
C GLU A 67 -0.88 -1.36 -18.69
N TRP A 68 -1.97 -0.57 -18.58
CA TRP A 68 -3.06 -0.90 -17.66
C TRP A 68 -4.00 -1.95 -18.25
N LYS A 69 -3.90 -3.19 -17.77
CA LYS A 69 -4.74 -4.34 -18.20
C LYS A 69 -6.07 -4.46 -17.45
N GLY A 70 -6.52 -3.39 -16.78
CA GLY A 70 -7.68 -3.44 -15.90
C GLY A 70 -7.37 -4.00 -14.51
N PRO A 71 -8.34 -3.96 -13.57
CA PRO A 71 -8.15 -4.41 -12.19
C PRO A 71 -7.92 -5.91 -12.06
N VAL A 72 -8.14 -6.69 -13.12
CA VAL A 72 -7.85 -8.11 -13.21
C VAL A 72 -7.09 -8.37 -14.51
N PRO A 73 -5.75 -8.27 -14.52
CA PRO A 73 -4.91 -8.23 -15.73
C PRO A 73 -5.07 -9.42 -16.70
N ASP A 74 -5.50 -10.58 -16.20
CA ASP A 74 -5.64 -11.82 -16.99
C ASP A 74 -7.09 -12.17 -17.37
N LYS A 75 -8.04 -11.31 -17.00
CA LYS A 75 -9.42 -11.38 -17.53
C LYS A 75 -9.54 -10.31 -18.59
N LEU A 76 -10.00 -10.70 -19.80
CA LEU A 76 -10.36 -9.76 -20.85
C LEU A 76 -11.15 -8.59 -20.24
N SER A 77 -10.52 -7.42 -20.23
CA SER A 77 -11.19 -6.17 -19.88
C SER A 77 -12.37 -6.01 -20.84
N LYS A 78 -13.58 -5.85 -20.30
CA LYS A 78 -14.79 -5.58 -21.09
C LYS A 78 -15.00 -4.07 -21.35
N LEU A 79 -14.00 -3.25 -21.05
CA LEU A 79 -13.99 -1.84 -21.41
C LEU A 79 -13.51 -1.67 -22.85
#